data_AF-A0A661HRS9-F1
#
_entry.id   AF-A0A661HRS9-F1
#
_cell.length_a   1.000
_cell.length_b   1.000
_cell.length_c   1.000
_cell.angle_alpha   90.00
_cell.angle_beta   90.00
_cell.angle_gamma   90.00
#
_symmetry.space_group_name_H-M   'P 1'
#
loop_
_entity.id
_entity.type
_entity.pdbx_description
1 polymer ?
#
loop_
_entity_poly.entity_id
_entity_poly.type
_entity_poly.pdbx_seq_one_letter_code
_entity_poly.pdbx_strand_id
1 'polypeptide(L)'
;MTLPVITLPKVELPFDIPVLLHPSVDHFMIALPVVILLLELINLIMKKKAIGGISFFLIFLTIFVSAGAYLTGLVDGKEAYPALGEAAKTALSDHKLLGTYLLLASVVVFFFKFLSAVTGKGVIKFLYLAILILFVAGIFEQGEEGGELVYKYGMNVEQVKTLDDELFDIKEELEELKEELTPKVEKNEPVSTPAVIETPEVKTIPAVIETPEVPAVQQVPEETIPTPVETLRTKIEEEILPVMQETVETLQVEGMPEEMLQPQIATH
;
A
#
# COMPACT_ATOMS: atom_id res chain seq x y z
N MET A 1 4.23 -29.73 -5.26
CA MET A 1 4.71 -30.00 -6.63
C MET A 1 5.22 -28.68 -7.17
N THR A 2 6.41 -28.63 -7.78
CA THR A 2 6.92 -27.36 -8.32
C THR A 2 6.18 -27.01 -9.61
N LEU A 3 5.44 -25.89 -9.59
CA LEU A 3 4.80 -25.37 -10.80
C LEU A 3 5.87 -24.78 -11.74
N PRO A 4 5.68 -24.86 -13.07
CA PRO A 4 6.60 -24.20 -14.00
C PRO A 4 6.63 -22.69 -13.76
N VAL A 5 7.81 -22.07 -13.82
CA VAL A 5 7.92 -20.61 -13.71
C VAL A 5 7.38 -19.97 -14.98
N ILE A 6 6.42 -19.05 -14.82
CA ILE A 6 5.88 -18.23 -15.90
C ILE A 6 6.25 -16.79 -15.63
N THR A 7 6.95 -16.18 -16.58
CA THR A 7 7.36 -14.78 -16.53
C THR A 7 6.38 -13.95 -17.37
N LEU A 8 5.71 -12.98 -16.74
CA LEU A 8 4.82 -12.05 -17.45
C LEU A 8 5.63 -10.83 -17.93
N PRO A 9 5.28 -10.22 -19.08
CA PRO A 9 5.94 -9.02 -19.54
C PRO A 9 5.76 -7.89 -18.52
N LYS A 10 6.82 -7.09 -18.32
CA LYS A 10 6.76 -5.90 -17.47
C LYS A 10 5.76 -4.90 -18.07
N VAL A 11 4.81 -4.44 -17.26
CA VAL A 11 3.84 -3.42 -17.63
C VAL A 11 4.16 -2.17 -16.82
N GLU A 12 4.54 -1.11 -17.51
CA GLU A 12 4.69 0.22 -16.90
C GLU A 12 3.31 0.88 -16.84
N LEU A 13 2.88 1.22 -15.63
CA LEU A 13 1.64 1.95 -15.42
C LEU A 13 1.93 3.46 -15.41
N PRO A 14 1.03 4.30 -15.94
CA PRO A 14 1.20 5.75 -15.94
C PRO A 14 0.90 6.39 -14.57
N PHE A 15 0.82 5.59 -13.50
CA PHE A 15 0.50 6.02 -12.15
C PHE A 15 1.11 5.04 -11.13
N ASP A 16 1.31 5.52 -9.91
CA ASP A 16 1.82 4.73 -8.80
C ASP A 16 0.69 3.94 -8.12
N ILE A 17 1.00 2.70 -7.73
CA ILE A 17 0.11 1.86 -6.93
C ILE A 17 0.49 2.04 -5.45
N PRO A 18 -0.47 2.40 -4.58
CA PRO A 18 -0.22 2.48 -3.14
C PRO A 18 0.21 1.14 -2.53
N VAL A 19 1.17 1.19 -1.62
CA VAL A 19 1.57 0.05 -0.78
C VAL A 19 0.39 -0.34 0.13
N LEU A 20 0.29 -1.62 0.50
CA LEU A 20 -0.76 -2.21 1.34
C LEU A 20 -2.14 -2.23 0.69
N LEU A 21 -2.24 -1.90 -0.60
CA LEU A 21 -3.50 -1.99 -1.33
C LEU A 21 -3.89 -3.45 -1.64
N HIS A 22 -2.89 -4.34 -1.72
CA HIS A 22 -3.09 -5.72 -2.16
C HIS A 22 -4.09 -6.52 -1.32
N PRO A 23 -4.01 -6.55 0.04
CA PRO A 23 -4.99 -7.27 0.83
C PRO A 23 -6.42 -6.81 0.55
N SER A 24 -6.65 -5.51 0.39
CA SER A 24 -7.99 -4.98 0.10
C SER A 24 -8.54 -5.48 -1.24
N VAL A 25 -7.71 -5.51 -2.28
CA VAL A 25 -8.09 -6.02 -3.61
C VAL A 25 -8.30 -7.54 -3.59
N ASP A 26 -7.47 -8.25 -2.82
CA ASP A 26 -7.53 -9.71 -2.68
C ASP A 26 -8.82 -10.20 -2.04
N HIS A 27 -9.40 -9.45 -1.08
CA HIS A 27 -10.71 -9.81 -0.53
C HIS A 27 -11.78 -9.88 -1.62
N PHE A 28 -11.77 -8.97 -2.60
CA PHE A 28 -12.67 -9.04 -3.75
C PHE A 28 -12.34 -10.21 -4.66
N MET A 29 -11.04 -10.48 -4.87
CA MET A 29 -10.57 -11.61 -5.66
C MET A 29 -11.01 -12.96 -5.07
N ILE A 30 -11.08 -13.07 -3.74
CA ILE A 30 -11.55 -14.27 -3.04
C ILE A 30 -13.08 -14.36 -3.06
N ALA A 31 -13.78 -13.26 -2.73
CA ALA A 31 -15.23 -13.27 -2.58
C ALA A 31 -15.98 -13.46 -3.91
N LEU A 32 -15.52 -12.82 -5.00
CA LEU A 32 -16.23 -12.84 -6.29
C LEU A 32 -16.39 -14.25 -6.87
N PRO A 33 -15.33 -15.07 -7.01
CA PRO A 33 -15.44 -16.44 -7.52
C PRO A 33 -16.37 -17.32 -6.69
N VAL A 34 -16.38 -17.16 -5.36
CA VAL A 34 -17.28 -17.89 -4.47
C VAL A 34 -18.74 -17.51 -4.73
N VAL A 35 -19.04 -16.21 -4.83
CA VAL A 35 -20.40 -15.73 -5.15
C VAL A 35 -20.83 -16.22 -6.53
N ILE A 36 -19.95 -16.19 -7.52
CA ILE A 36 -20.20 -16.71 -8.87
C ILE A 36 -20.55 -18.21 -8.83
N LEU A 37 -19.77 -19.01 -8.08
CA LEU A 37 -20.03 -20.44 -7.93
C LEU A 37 -21.42 -20.69 -7.32
N LEU A 38 -21.79 -19.96 -6.26
CA LEU A 38 -23.12 -20.05 -5.67
C LEU A 38 -24.22 -19.68 -6.67
N LEU A 39 -24.05 -18.59 -7.43
CA LEU A 39 -25.01 -18.18 -8.46
C LEU A 39 -25.18 -19.24 -9.55
N GLU A 40 -24.10 -19.91 -9.97
CA GLU A 40 -24.18 -21.00 -10.94
C GLU A 40 -24.88 -22.24 -10.42
N LEU A 41 -24.61 -22.63 -9.18
CA LEU A 41 -25.30 -23.73 -8.52
C LEU A 41 -26.81 -23.44 -8.42
N ILE A 42 -27.18 -22.22 -8.02
CA ILE A 42 -28.57 -21.77 -8.00
C ILE A 42 -29.16 -21.79 -9.41
N ASN A 43 -28.42 -21.30 -10.41
CA ASN A 43 -28.88 -21.26 -11.81
C ASN A 43 -29.00 -22.65 -12.43
N LEU A 44 -28.33 -23.67 -11.90
CA LEU A 44 -28.50 -25.05 -12.32
C LEU A 44 -29.92 -25.56 -12.01
N ILE A 45 -30.46 -25.15 -10.86
CA ILE A 45 -31.81 -25.51 -10.39
C ILE A 45 -32.85 -24.57 -11.00
N MET A 46 -32.64 -23.25 -10.89
CA MET A 46 -33.64 -22.23 -11.27
C MET A 46 -33.72 -21.98 -12.78
N LYS A 47 -32.64 -22.23 -13.53
CA LYS A 47 -32.54 -22.04 -14.98
C LYS A 47 -32.99 -20.65 -15.45
N LYS A 48 -32.68 -19.60 -14.68
CA LYS A 48 -33.08 -18.22 -14.97
C LYS A 48 -31.99 -17.50 -15.76
N LYS A 49 -32.34 -16.97 -16.94
CA LYS A 49 -31.40 -16.22 -17.80
C LYS A 49 -30.74 -15.04 -17.07
N ALA A 50 -31.47 -14.34 -16.21
CA ALA A 50 -30.94 -13.22 -15.42
C ALA A 50 -29.77 -13.64 -14.52
N ILE A 51 -29.89 -14.76 -13.81
CA ILE A 51 -28.82 -15.28 -12.94
C ILE A 51 -27.59 -15.66 -13.76
N GLY A 52 -27.80 -16.33 -14.90
CA GLY A 52 -26.72 -16.68 -15.82
C GLY A 52 -25.99 -15.46 -16.40
N GLY A 53 -26.71 -14.38 -16.68
CA GLY A 53 -26.17 -13.11 -17.16
C GLY A 53 -25.38 -12.34 -16.09
N ILE A 54 -25.89 -12.27 -14.86
CA ILE A 54 -25.16 -11.68 -13.72
C ILE A 54 -23.87 -12.45 -13.47
N SER A 55 -23.92 -13.79 -13.41
CA SER A 55 -22.72 -14.63 -13.26
C SER A 55 -21.70 -14.41 -14.39
N PHE A 56 -22.16 -14.29 -15.64
CA PHE A 56 -21.29 -13.96 -16.77
C PHE A 56 -20.56 -12.63 -16.56
N PHE A 57 -21.30 -11.59 -16.16
CA PHE A 57 -20.73 -10.27 -15.89
C PHE A 57 -19.73 -10.31 -14.73
N LEU A 58 -20.04 -11.01 -13.65
CA LEU A 58 -19.16 -11.13 -12.50
C LEU A 58 -17.86 -11.88 -12.84
N ILE A 59 -17.91 -12.94 -13.65
CA ILE A 59 -16.68 -13.63 -14.11
C ILE A 59 -15.83 -12.71 -14.98
N PHE A 60 -16.45 -11.91 -15.83
CA PHE A 60 -15.73 -10.90 -16.60
C PHE A 60 -15.05 -9.88 -15.68
N LEU A 61 -15.74 -9.43 -14.63
CA LEU A 61 -15.17 -8.54 -13.61
C LEU A 61 -14.00 -9.19 -12.84
N THR A 62 -14.07 -10.50 -12.56
CA THR A 62 -12.99 -11.25 -11.90
C THR A 62 -11.67 -11.15 -12.65
N ILE A 63 -11.66 -11.05 -13.99
CA ILE A 63 -10.42 -10.88 -14.75
C ILE A 63 -9.73 -9.58 -14.33
N PHE A 64 -10.46 -8.47 -14.27
CA PHE A 64 -9.89 -7.17 -13.90
C PHE A 64 -9.47 -7.13 -12.43
N VAL A 65 -10.28 -7.72 -11.54
CA VAL A 65 -9.92 -7.81 -10.11
C VAL A 65 -8.67 -8.67 -9.92
N SER A 66 -8.54 -9.78 -10.66
CA SER A 66 -7.34 -10.63 -10.61
C SER A 66 -6.09 -9.92 -11.12
N ALA A 67 -6.22 -9.11 -12.17
CA ALA A 67 -5.12 -8.28 -12.67
C ALA A 67 -4.76 -7.20 -11.64
N GLY A 68 -5.76 -6.57 -11.01
CA GLY A 68 -5.56 -5.61 -9.92
C GLY A 68 -4.79 -6.24 -8.75
N ALA A 69 -5.27 -7.39 -8.26
CA ALA A 69 -4.64 -8.16 -7.19
C ALA A 69 -3.19 -8.49 -7.51
N TYR A 70 -2.92 -9.00 -8.72
CA TYR A 70 -1.58 -9.31 -9.17
C TYR A 70 -0.66 -8.07 -9.17
N LEU A 71 -1.11 -6.95 -9.75
CA LEU A 71 -0.32 -5.72 -9.84
C LEU A 71 -0.04 -5.13 -8.46
N THR A 72 -1.04 -5.09 -7.58
CA THR A 72 -0.85 -4.62 -6.20
C THR A 72 0.07 -5.55 -5.41
N GLY A 73 -0.03 -6.86 -5.63
CA GLY A 73 0.84 -7.85 -4.97
C GLY A 73 2.30 -7.76 -5.42
N LEU A 74 2.57 -7.38 -6.67
CA LEU A 74 3.94 -7.11 -7.13
C LEU A 74 4.59 -5.95 -6.37
N VAL A 75 3.82 -4.89 -6.09
CA VAL A 75 4.28 -3.71 -5.36
C VAL A 75 4.53 -4.06 -3.90
N ASP A 76 3.54 -4.63 -3.24
CA ASP A 76 3.66 -5.05 -1.83
C ASP A 76 4.75 -6.11 -1.63
N GLY A 77 4.91 -7.03 -2.59
CA GLY A 77 5.98 -8.02 -2.61
C GLY A 77 7.36 -7.41 -2.73
N LYS A 78 7.52 -6.44 -3.63
CA LYS A 78 8.78 -5.73 -3.87
C LYS A 78 9.21 -4.92 -2.64
N GLU A 79 8.30 -4.16 -2.05
CA GLU A 79 8.60 -3.32 -0.88
C GLU A 79 8.96 -4.18 0.34
N ALA A 80 8.27 -5.30 0.54
CA ALA A 80 8.59 -6.20 1.64
C ALA A 80 9.91 -6.96 1.45
N TYR A 81 10.27 -7.30 0.21
CA TYR A 81 11.31 -8.30 -0.13
C TYR A 81 12.67 -8.10 0.58
N PRO A 82 13.25 -6.89 0.67
CA PRO A 82 14.58 -6.69 1.25
C PRO A 82 14.67 -7.12 2.71
N ALA A 83 13.59 -6.92 3.48
CA ALA A 83 13.53 -7.24 4.90
C ALA A 83 13.04 -8.68 5.19
N LEU A 84 12.75 -9.48 4.15
CA LEU A 84 12.33 -10.88 4.33
C LEU A 84 13.53 -11.83 4.49
N GLY A 85 13.40 -12.77 5.43
CA GLY A 85 14.29 -13.93 5.53
C GLY A 85 14.10 -14.92 4.36
N GLU A 86 15.02 -15.86 4.18
CA GLU A 86 15.03 -16.81 3.04
C GLU A 86 13.75 -17.64 2.93
N ALA A 87 13.21 -18.13 4.06
CA ALA A 87 11.96 -18.87 4.09
C ALA A 87 10.76 -18.02 3.62
N ALA A 88 10.71 -16.75 4.04
CA ALA A 88 9.66 -15.82 3.65
C ALA A 88 9.77 -15.41 2.17
N LYS A 89 11.00 -15.23 1.66
CA LYS A 89 11.25 -14.98 0.22
C LYS A 89 10.78 -16.16 -0.64
N THR A 90 11.00 -17.39 -0.18
CA THR A 90 10.54 -18.60 -0.87
C THR A 90 9.01 -18.65 -0.89
N ALA A 91 8.37 -18.47 0.28
CA ALA A 91 6.92 -18.43 0.38
C ALA A 91 6.30 -17.33 -0.50
N LEU A 92 6.93 -16.15 -0.56
CA LEU A 92 6.47 -15.04 -1.39
C LEU A 92 6.60 -15.37 -2.89
N SER A 93 7.66 -16.07 -3.29
CA SER A 93 7.83 -16.54 -4.67
C SER A 93 6.76 -17.57 -5.05
N ASP A 94 6.47 -18.52 -4.17
CA ASP A 94 5.45 -19.54 -4.40
C ASP A 94 4.06 -18.90 -4.48
N HIS A 95 3.74 -17.98 -3.57
CA HIS A 95 2.49 -17.21 -3.57
C HIS A 95 2.34 -16.36 -4.85
N LYS A 96 3.41 -15.69 -5.30
CA LYS A 96 3.42 -14.96 -6.58
C LYS A 96 3.16 -15.89 -7.76
N LEU A 97 3.78 -17.08 -7.74
CA LEU A 97 3.66 -18.05 -8.82
C LEU A 97 2.23 -18.57 -8.92
N LEU A 98 1.63 -18.99 -7.80
CA LEU A 98 0.23 -19.43 -7.77
C LEU A 98 -0.72 -18.30 -8.18
N GLY A 99 -0.47 -17.07 -7.72
CA GLY A 99 -1.24 -15.89 -8.11
C GLY A 99 -1.18 -15.63 -9.62
N THR A 100 -0.03 -15.84 -10.25
CA THR A 100 0.15 -15.76 -11.71
C THR A 100 -0.69 -16.81 -12.43
N TYR A 101 -0.69 -18.05 -11.94
CA TYR A 101 -1.53 -19.11 -12.49
C TYR A 101 -3.02 -18.80 -12.36
N LEU A 102 -3.46 -18.26 -11.23
CA LEU A 102 -4.86 -17.90 -10.99
C LEU A 102 -5.30 -16.70 -11.85
N LEU A 103 -4.43 -15.71 -12.07
CA LEU A 103 -4.65 -14.65 -13.04
C LEU A 103 -4.94 -15.23 -14.44
N LEU A 104 -4.08 -16.13 -14.94
CA LEU A 104 -4.27 -16.77 -16.24
C LEU A 104 -5.51 -17.68 -16.26
N ALA A 105 -5.74 -18.43 -15.17
CA ALA A 105 -6.90 -19.30 -15.03
C ALA A 105 -8.22 -18.52 -15.05
N SER A 106 -8.26 -17.27 -14.57
CA SER A 106 -9.45 -16.43 -14.63
C SER A 106 -9.94 -16.22 -16.08
N VAL A 107 -9.00 -16.04 -17.02
CA VAL A 107 -9.29 -15.91 -18.45
C VAL A 107 -9.81 -17.23 -19.02
N VAL A 108 -9.23 -18.35 -18.60
CA VAL A 108 -9.69 -19.70 -19.00
C VAL A 108 -11.11 -19.95 -18.49
N VAL A 109 -11.41 -19.63 -17.23
CA VAL A 109 -12.76 -19.74 -16.63
C VAL A 109 -13.76 -18.91 -17.43
N PHE A 110 -13.41 -17.66 -17.75
CA PHE A 110 -14.25 -16.80 -18.59
C PHE A 110 -14.48 -17.38 -19.99
N PHE A 111 -13.44 -17.91 -20.63
CA PHE A 111 -13.57 -18.55 -21.94
C PHE A 111 -14.56 -19.73 -21.91
N PHE A 112 -14.47 -20.61 -20.91
CA PHE A 112 -15.41 -21.73 -20.77
C PHE A 112 -16.83 -21.27 -20.41
N LYS A 113 -16.97 -20.21 -19.61
CA LYS A 113 -18.26 -19.57 -19.33
C LYS A 113 -18.89 -19.03 -20.62
N PHE A 114 -18.10 -18.34 -21.45
CA PHE A 114 -18.53 -17.83 -22.74
C PHE A 114 -18.97 -18.95 -23.69
N LEU A 115 -18.16 -20.01 -23.81
CA LEU A 115 -18.50 -21.17 -24.65
C LEU A 115 -19.77 -21.88 -24.17
N SER A 116 -19.95 -22.00 -22.85
CA SER A 116 -21.16 -22.55 -22.23
C SER A 116 -22.40 -21.71 -22.60
N ALA A 117 -22.28 -20.38 -22.56
CA ALA A 117 -23.36 -19.46 -22.89
C ALA A 117 -23.76 -19.50 -24.38
N VAL A 118 -22.78 -19.59 -25.29
CA VAL A 118 -23.00 -19.60 -26.74
C VAL A 118 -23.53 -20.96 -27.23
N THR A 119 -22.94 -22.07 -26.75
CA THR A 119 -23.29 -23.40 -27.28
C THR A 119 -24.57 -23.98 -26.67
N GLY A 120 -24.91 -23.61 -25.43
CA GLY A 120 -26.02 -24.19 -24.68
C GLY A 120 -25.90 -25.70 -24.39
N LYS A 121 -24.74 -26.31 -24.69
CA LYS A 121 -24.53 -27.75 -24.54
C LYS A 121 -24.30 -28.08 -23.07
N GLY A 122 -25.07 -29.03 -22.53
CA GLY A 122 -24.97 -29.46 -21.12
C GLY A 122 -23.56 -29.93 -20.72
N VAL A 123 -22.85 -30.61 -21.62
CA VAL A 123 -21.47 -31.07 -21.38
C VAL A 123 -20.51 -29.90 -21.16
N ILE A 124 -20.61 -28.83 -21.96
CA ILE A 124 -19.77 -27.64 -21.81
C ILE A 124 -20.11 -26.92 -20.50
N LYS A 125 -21.39 -26.87 -20.13
CA LYS A 125 -21.82 -26.31 -18.84
C LYS A 125 -21.25 -27.08 -17.65
N PHE A 126 -21.23 -28.41 -17.71
CA PHE A 126 -20.63 -29.25 -16.68
C PHE A 126 -19.12 -29.04 -16.58
N LEU A 127 -18.43 -29.01 -17.72
CA LEU A 127 -16.98 -28.77 -17.78
C LEU A 127 -16.62 -27.40 -17.21
N TYR A 128 -17.34 -26.34 -17.60
CA TYR A 128 -17.22 -25.01 -17.03
C TYR A 128 -17.37 -25.02 -15.50
N LEU A 129 -18.40 -25.70 -14.98
CA LEU A 129 -18.65 -25.74 -13.54
C LEU A 129 -17.53 -26.47 -12.79
N ALA A 130 -17.00 -27.56 -13.35
CA ALA A 130 -15.84 -28.26 -12.78
C ALA A 130 -14.59 -27.36 -12.74
N ILE A 131 -14.31 -26.64 -13.83
CA ILE A 131 -13.19 -25.68 -13.89
C ILE A 131 -13.37 -24.55 -12.87
N LEU A 132 -14.59 -24.01 -12.73
CA LEU A 132 -14.88 -22.98 -11.74
C LEU A 132 -14.66 -23.48 -10.30
N ILE A 133 -15.05 -24.71 -9.99
CA ILE A 133 -14.81 -25.30 -8.66
C ILE A 133 -13.31 -25.41 -8.39
N LEU A 134 -12.53 -25.91 -9.36
CA LEU A 134 -11.07 -26.00 -9.22
C LEU A 134 -10.44 -24.61 -9.06
N PHE A 135 -10.93 -23.62 -9.81
CA PHE A 135 -10.48 -22.25 -9.69
C PHE A 135 -10.74 -21.67 -8.29
N VAL A 136 -11.95 -21.86 -7.74
CA VAL A 136 -12.29 -21.44 -6.37
C VAL A 136 -11.42 -22.15 -5.33
N ALA A 137 -11.14 -23.44 -5.51
CA ALA A 137 -10.23 -24.17 -4.62
C ALA A 137 -8.81 -23.57 -4.64
N GLY A 138 -8.28 -23.24 -5.82
CA GLY A 138 -6.99 -22.58 -5.94
C GLY A 138 -6.98 -21.17 -5.32
N ILE A 139 -8.08 -20.43 -5.40
CA ILE A 139 -8.22 -19.14 -4.73
C ILE A 139 -8.20 -19.26 -3.20
N PHE A 140 -8.73 -20.34 -2.63
CA PHE A 140 -8.61 -20.59 -1.19
C PHE A 140 -7.18 -20.93 -0.79
N GLU A 141 -6.47 -21.74 -1.58
CA GLU A 141 -5.04 -22.01 -1.36
C GLU A 141 -4.22 -20.71 -1.40
N GLN A 142 -4.45 -19.84 -2.40
CA GLN A 142 -3.80 -18.53 -2.49
C GLN A 142 -4.07 -17.67 -1.25
N GLY A 143 -5.31 -17.69 -0.74
CA GLY A 143 -5.67 -16.97 0.48
C GLY A 143 -4.98 -17.53 1.74
N GLU A 144 -4.78 -18.84 1.81
CA GLU A 144 -4.03 -19.48 2.90
C GLU A 144 -2.54 -19.10 2.84
N GLU A 145 -1.89 -19.22 1.67
CA GLU A 145 -0.49 -18.82 1.47
C GLU A 145 -0.29 -17.33 1.78
N GLY A 146 -1.20 -16.47 1.33
CA GLY A 146 -1.15 -15.03 1.63
C GLY A 146 -1.33 -14.74 3.12
N GLY A 147 -2.21 -15.50 3.79
CA GLY A 147 -2.35 -15.45 5.25
C GLY A 147 -1.07 -15.87 5.96
N GLU A 148 -0.38 -16.92 5.50
CA GLU A 148 0.89 -17.37 6.06
C GLU A 148 1.98 -16.28 5.92
N LEU A 149 2.06 -15.61 4.77
CA LEU A 149 2.98 -14.49 4.56
C LEU A 149 2.81 -13.39 5.61
N VAL A 150 1.58 -13.00 5.90
CA VAL A 150 1.29 -11.94 6.87
C VAL A 150 1.45 -12.44 8.31
N TYR A 151 0.81 -13.55 8.68
CA TYR A 151 0.71 -13.99 10.07
C TYR A 151 1.94 -14.74 10.58
N LYS A 152 2.67 -15.45 9.72
CA LYS A 152 3.84 -16.24 10.11
C LYS A 152 5.14 -15.52 9.84
N TYR A 153 5.23 -14.80 8.71
CA TYR A 153 6.45 -14.13 8.29
C TYR A 153 6.40 -12.60 8.45
N GLY A 154 5.30 -12.05 8.98
CA GLY A 154 5.21 -10.64 9.33
C GLY A 154 5.22 -9.69 8.13
N MET A 155 4.96 -10.21 6.92
CA MET A 155 5.04 -9.44 5.68
C MET A 155 4.16 -8.18 5.78
N ASN A 156 4.78 -7.02 5.59
CA ASN A 156 4.13 -5.70 5.65
C ASN A 156 3.49 -5.31 7.01
N VAL A 157 3.70 -6.08 8.08
CA VAL A 157 3.21 -5.76 9.43
C VAL A 157 4.37 -5.50 10.38
N GLU A 158 5.42 -6.32 10.35
CA GLU A 158 6.60 -6.12 11.20
C GLU A 158 7.35 -4.85 10.81
N GLN A 159 7.52 -4.60 9.51
CA GLN A 159 8.20 -3.41 8.99
C GLN A 159 7.46 -2.12 9.34
N VAL A 160 6.11 -2.14 9.31
CA VAL A 160 5.31 -0.97 9.69
C VAL A 160 5.48 -0.69 11.18
N LYS A 161 5.49 -1.73 12.02
CA LYS A 161 5.71 -1.58 13.46
C LYS A 161 7.09 -0.99 13.77
N THR A 162 8.16 -1.48 13.13
CA THR A 162 9.50 -0.94 13.36
C THR A 162 9.61 0.52 12.92
N LEU A 163 9.00 0.88 11.79
CA LEU A 163 8.97 2.27 11.32
C LEU A 163 8.13 3.17 12.23
N ASP A 164 7.02 2.69 12.77
CA ASP A 164 6.19 3.43 13.72
C ASP A 164 6.93 3.68 15.05
N ASP A 165 7.66 2.67 15.55
CA ASP A 165 8.49 2.78 16.75
C ASP A 165 9.63 3.81 16.52
N GLU A 166 10.37 3.72 15.41
CA GLU A 166 11.42 4.69 15.06
C GLU A 166 10.87 6.12 14.86
N LEU A 167 9.70 6.25 14.24
CA LEU A 167 9.04 7.54 14.04
C LEU A 167 8.62 8.17 15.38
N PHE A 168 8.24 7.35 16.36
CA PHE A 168 7.91 7.81 17.70
C PHE A 168 9.17 8.36 18.40
N ASP A 169 10.27 7.59 18.40
CA ASP A 169 11.53 7.98 19.02
C ASP A 169 12.07 9.30 18.41
N ILE A 170 12.07 9.42 17.08
CA ILE A 170 12.52 10.64 16.39
C ILE A 170 11.63 11.86 16.73
N LYS A 171 10.32 11.65 16.90
CA LYS A 171 9.41 12.74 17.31
C LYS A 171 9.69 13.21 18.72
N GLU A 172 9.99 12.29 19.63
CA GLU A 172 10.36 12.62 21.02
C GLU A 172 11.65 13.44 21.05
N GLU A 173 12.71 12.99 20.35
CA GLU A 173 13.97 13.74 20.24
C GLU A 173 13.77 15.14 19.63
N LEU A 174 12.90 15.26 18.63
CA LEU A 174 12.59 16.53 17.98
C LEU A 174 11.83 17.49 18.92
N GLU A 175 10.93 16.97 19.77
CA GLU A 175 10.26 17.76 20.80
C GLU A 175 11.23 18.21 21.89
N GLU A 176 12.11 17.34 22.38
CA GLU A 176 13.16 17.70 23.35
C GLU A 176 14.10 18.78 22.82
N LEU A 177 14.58 18.64 21.57
CA LEU A 177 15.43 19.65 20.92
C LEU A 177 14.70 20.99 20.75
N LYS A 178 13.40 20.97 20.43
CA LYS A 178 12.59 22.18 20.35
C LYS A 178 12.43 22.87 21.70
N GLU A 179 12.25 22.11 22.78
CA GLU A 179 12.18 22.65 24.14
C GLU A 179 13.53 23.23 24.58
N GLU A 180 14.66 22.58 24.27
CA GLU A 180 16.00 23.13 24.53
C GLU A 180 16.28 24.42 23.75
N LEU A 181 15.74 24.55 22.54
CA LEU A 181 15.92 25.73 21.67
C LEU A 181 14.94 26.87 21.99
N THR A 182 13.87 26.65 22.77
CA THR A 182 13.06 27.75 23.30
C THR A 182 13.80 28.47 24.43
N PRO A 183 14.21 29.74 24.25
CA PRO A 183 14.97 30.45 25.27
C PRO A 183 14.12 30.63 26.53
N LYS A 184 14.68 30.25 27.68
CA LYS A 184 14.19 30.62 29.01
C LYS A 184 14.07 32.14 29.09
N VAL A 185 12.86 32.67 28.88
CA VAL A 185 12.52 34.04 29.23
C VAL A 185 12.45 34.12 30.75
N GLU A 186 13.60 34.32 31.35
CA GLU A 186 13.75 34.70 32.75
C GLU A 186 13.39 36.20 32.87
N LYS A 187 12.28 36.50 33.55
CA LYS A 187 12.02 37.85 34.09
C LYS A 187 11.21 37.77 35.38
N ASN A 188 11.97 37.87 36.47
CA ASN A 188 11.78 38.74 37.64
C ASN A 188 10.37 38.98 38.21
N GLU A 189 10.26 38.76 39.52
CA GLU A 189 9.21 39.25 40.41
C GLU A 189 8.78 40.69 40.11
N PRO A 190 7.51 41.02 40.39
CA PRO A 190 7.32 42.00 41.45
C PRO A 190 6.22 41.64 42.45
N VAL A 191 6.56 41.88 43.72
CA VAL A 191 5.63 42.07 44.84
C VAL A 191 4.64 43.19 44.53
N SER A 192 3.33 42.90 44.60
CA SER A 192 2.34 43.53 45.51
C SER A 192 0.91 43.35 44.97
N THR A 193 0.07 42.70 45.77
CA THR A 193 -1.41 42.80 45.80
C THR A 193 -1.83 44.24 46.21
N PRO A 194 -3.10 44.71 46.02
CA PRO A 194 -4.34 43.96 46.27
C PRO A 194 -5.53 44.13 45.30
N ALA A 195 -6.26 43.02 45.15
CA ALA A 195 -7.70 42.82 45.25
C ALA A 195 -8.72 43.56 44.35
N VAL A 196 -9.77 42.79 44.01
CA VAL A 196 -11.21 43.15 43.90
C VAL A 196 -11.85 42.96 42.48
N ILE A 197 -12.52 41.79 42.33
CA ILE A 197 -13.93 41.57 41.90
C ILE A 197 -14.29 41.22 40.44
N GLU A 198 -15.04 40.10 40.36
CA GLU A 198 -16.13 39.63 39.44
C GLU A 198 -15.88 39.17 37.99
N THR A 199 -16.13 37.87 37.79
CA THR A 199 -16.85 37.25 36.65
C THR A 199 -18.32 37.71 36.64
N PRO A 200 -19.06 37.75 35.49
CA PRO A 200 -19.31 36.56 34.67
C PRO A 200 -19.54 36.74 33.13
N GLU A 201 -19.52 35.61 32.44
CA GLU A 201 -20.36 35.18 31.29
C GLU A 201 -20.40 35.88 29.89
N VAL A 202 -20.06 35.04 28.87
CA VAL A 202 -20.90 34.60 27.72
C VAL A 202 -20.90 35.35 26.37
N LYS A 203 -20.65 34.56 25.30
CA LYS A 203 -21.02 34.66 23.84
C LYS A 203 -20.53 35.94 23.10
N THR A 204 -20.11 35.96 21.83
CA THR A 204 -20.54 35.26 20.61
C THR A 204 -19.60 35.66 19.45
N ILE A 205 -19.46 34.80 18.42
CA ILE A 205 -18.95 35.07 17.03
C ILE A 205 -19.99 35.99 16.32
N PRO A 206 -19.70 36.93 15.37
CA PRO A 206 -19.12 36.60 14.05
C PRO A 206 -18.25 37.62 13.28
N ALA A 207 -17.63 37.04 12.24
CA ALA A 207 -16.94 37.54 11.06
C ALA A 207 -17.21 38.97 10.55
N VAL A 208 -16.18 39.54 9.89
CA VAL A 208 -16.17 40.30 8.61
C VAL A 208 -14.75 40.90 8.44
N ILE A 209 -13.93 40.37 7.52
CA ILE A 209 -13.50 40.99 6.25
C ILE A 209 -13.14 42.48 6.37
N GLU A 210 -11.85 42.81 6.24
CA GLU A 210 -11.34 43.84 5.32
C GLU A 210 -9.80 43.88 5.35
N THR A 211 -9.20 43.76 4.16
CA THR A 211 -7.82 44.19 3.85
C THR A 211 -7.86 45.70 3.66
N PRO A 212 -6.83 46.47 4.06
CA PRO A 212 -5.83 46.85 3.06
C PRO A 212 -4.40 47.10 3.59
N GLU A 213 -3.49 47.03 2.62
CA GLU A 213 -2.29 47.87 2.44
C GLU A 213 -0.98 47.65 3.23
N VAL A 214 0.00 47.27 2.42
CA VAL A 214 1.46 47.28 2.58
C VAL A 214 1.96 48.74 2.67
N PRO A 215 3.03 49.00 3.44
CA PRO A 215 4.22 49.55 2.78
C PRO A 215 5.53 48.84 3.18
N ALA A 216 6.21 48.36 2.14
CA ALA A 216 7.62 48.51 1.82
C ALA A 216 8.64 48.76 2.96
N VAL A 217 9.42 47.71 3.21
CA VAL A 217 10.90 47.64 3.13
C VAL A 217 11.69 48.86 3.61
N GLN A 218 12.43 48.65 4.71
CA GLN A 218 13.74 49.28 4.91
C GLN A 218 14.78 48.19 5.19
N GLN A 219 15.69 48.01 4.22
CA GLN A 219 16.92 47.24 4.32
C GLN A 219 17.99 48.08 5.03
N VAL A 220 18.66 47.52 6.04
CA VAL A 220 20.08 47.79 6.38
C VAL A 220 20.62 46.58 7.20
N PRO A 221 21.94 46.38 7.31
CA PRO A 221 22.71 45.44 6.52
C PRO A 221 23.23 44.23 7.32
N GLU A 222 23.64 43.24 6.54
CA GLU A 222 24.43 42.07 6.87
C GLU A 222 25.61 42.37 7.80
N GLU A 223 25.63 41.75 8.99
CA GLU A 223 26.85 41.53 9.75
C GLU A 223 26.88 40.07 10.22
N THR A 224 27.75 39.33 9.55
CA THR A 224 28.02 37.89 9.68
C THR A 224 28.58 37.53 11.06
N ILE A 225 27.85 36.71 11.81
CA ILE A 225 28.40 35.84 12.86
C ILE A 225 27.75 34.47 12.67
N PRO A 226 28.51 33.39 12.38
CA PRO A 226 27.93 32.08 12.12
C PRO A 226 27.27 31.54 13.40
N THR A 227 25.96 31.31 13.33
CA THR A 227 25.21 30.62 14.39
C THR A 227 25.51 29.12 14.39
N PRO A 228 25.44 28.45 15.56
CA PRO A 228 25.68 27.00 15.71
C PRO A 228 24.85 26.08 14.78
N VAL A 229 23.78 26.62 14.19
CA VAL A 229 22.86 25.95 13.24
C VAL A 229 23.52 25.69 11.89
N GLU A 230 24.45 26.54 11.44
CA GLU A 230 25.11 26.38 10.13
C GLU A 230 26.12 25.23 10.16
N THR A 231 26.85 25.09 11.25
CA THR A 231 27.82 24.00 11.48
C THR A 231 27.14 22.62 11.57
N LEU A 232 25.91 22.56 12.09
CA LEU A 232 25.11 21.33 12.12
C LEU A 232 24.58 20.94 10.73
N ARG A 233 24.21 21.93 9.91
CA ARG A 233 23.74 21.71 8.54
C ARG A 233 24.81 21.10 7.66
N THR A 234 26.04 21.62 7.75
CA THR A 234 27.19 21.09 7.00
C THR A 234 27.56 19.68 7.44
N LYS A 235 27.45 19.36 8.74
CA LYS A 235 27.77 18.02 9.26
C LYS A 235 26.74 16.95 8.85
N ILE A 236 25.48 17.32 8.72
CA ILE A 236 24.42 16.42 8.20
C ILE A 236 24.61 16.19 6.68
N GLU A 237 24.99 17.21 5.94
CA GLU A 237 25.19 17.11 4.48
C GLU A 237 26.45 16.32 4.08
N GLU A 238 27.53 16.41 4.87
CA GLU A 238 28.85 15.88 4.49
C GLU A 238 29.13 14.47 5.04
N GLU A 239 28.59 14.09 6.20
CA GLU A 239 28.83 12.76 6.81
C GLU A 239 27.67 11.77 6.67
N ILE A 240 26.41 12.22 6.67
CA ILE A 240 25.24 11.31 6.80
C ILE A 240 24.64 10.94 5.45
N LEU A 241 24.51 11.91 4.53
CA LEU A 241 23.96 11.67 3.18
C LEU A 241 24.72 10.62 2.35
N PRO A 242 26.08 10.63 2.28
CA PRO A 242 26.80 9.63 1.48
C PRO A 242 26.73 8.23 2.10
N VAL A 243 26.70 8.11 3.43
CA VAL A 243 26.60 6.81 4.14
C VAL A 243 25.19 6.21 3.99
N MET A 244 24.15 7.04 4.00
CA MET A 244 22.78 6.59 3.68
C MET A 244 22.64 6.20 2.21
N GLN A 245 23.25 6.95 1.27
CA GLN A 245 23.24 6.57 -0.14
C GLN A 245 23.98 5.25 -0.40
N GLU A 246 25.16 5.05 0.19
CA GLU A 246 25.93 3.80 0.04
C GLU A 246 25.21 2.60 0.69
N THR A 247 24.54 2.80 1.82
CA THR A 247 23.72 1.75 2.46
C THR A 247 22.46 1.42 1.64
N VAL A 248 21.84 2.42 1.01
CA VAL A 248 20.68 2.23 0.11
C VAL A 248 21.10 1.57 -1.21
N GLU A 249 22.27 1.89 -1.75
CA GLU A 249 22.78 1.33 -3.00
C GLU A 249 23.28 -0.12 -2.83
N THR A 250 23.89 -0.43 -1.69
CA THR A 250 24.33 -1.81 -1.35
C THR A 250 23.16 -2.75 -1.02
N LEU A 251 22.02 -2.24 -0.56
CA LEU A 251 20.80 -3.04 -0.33
C LEU A 251 20.05 -3.44 -1.63
N GLN A 252 20.38 -2.85 -2.79
CA GLN A 252 19.57 -3.02 -4.00
C GLN A 252 19.98 -4.14 -4.97
N VAL A 253 21.07 -4.89 -4.77
CA VAL A 253 21.64 -5.67 -5.90
C VAL A 253 21.78 -7.18 -5.68
N GLU A 254 21.68 -7.72 -4.47
CA GLU A 254 21.93 -9.16 -4.26
C GLU A 254 20.66 -9.97 -3.98
N GLY A 255 20.10 -10.58 -5.03
CA GLY A 255 19.14 -11.70 -4.93
C GLY A 255 17.68 -11.40 -5.25
N MET A 256 17.30 -10.18 -5.65
CA MET A 256 15.95 -9.94 -6.17
C MET A 256 15.77 -10.58 -7.55
N PRO A 257 14.72 -11.40 -7.78
CA PRO A 257 14.38 -11.81 -9.14
C PRO A 257 14.11 -10.57 -10.01
N GLU A 258 14.71 -10.56 -11.20
CA GLU A 258 14.78 -9.42 -12.14
C GLU A 258 13.41 -8.79 -12.48
N GLU A 259 12.33 -9.55 -12.26
CA GLU A 259 10.94 -9.14 -12.45
C GLU A 259 10.41 -8.16 -11.40
N MET A 260 11.00 -8.11 -10.20
CA MET A 260 10.58 -7.18 -9.14
C MET A 260 11.35 -5.84 -9.20
N LEU A 261 12.30 -5.72 -10.13
CA LEU A 261 12.97 -4.45 -10.41
C LEU A 261 12.10 -3.64 -11.38
N GLN A 262 11.51 -2.55 -10.88
CA GLN A 262 10.95 -1.51 -11.74
C GLN A 262 12.11 -0.74 -12.40
N PRO A 263 12.07 -0.47 -13.72
CA PRO A 263 13.01 0.46 -14.32
C PRO A 263 12.80 1.85 -13.73
N GLN A 264 13.89 2.58 -13.51
CA GLN A 264 13.83 3.99 -13.10
C GLN A 264 13.04 4.77 -14.15
N ILE A 265 11.89 5.31 -13.76
CA ILE A 265 11.15 6.25 -14.59
C ILE A 265 12.03 7.48 -14.74
N ALA A 266 12.38 7.83 -15.98
CA ALA A 266 13.04 9.09 -16.27
C ALA A 266 12.11 10.23 -15.84
N THR A 267 12.47 10.92 -14.77
CA THR A 267 11.84 12.18 -14.37
C THR A 267 12.11 13.20 -15.49
N HIS A 268 11.03 13.65 -16.15
CA HIS A 268 11.02 14.77 -17.09
C HIS A 268 10.64 16.07 -16.38
#